data_AF-G0N8J4-F1
#
_entry.id   AF-G0N8J4-F1
#
_cell.length_a   1.000
_cell.length_b   1.000
_cell.length_c   1.000
_cell.angle_alpha   90.00
_cell.angle_beta   90.00
_cell.angle_gamma   90.00
#
_symmetry.space_group_name_H-M   'P 1'
#
loop_
_entity.id
_entity.type
_entity.pdbx_description
1 polymer ?
#
loop_
_entity_poly.entity_id
_entity_poly.type
_entity_poly.pdbx_seq_one_letter_code
_entity_poly.pdbx_strand_id
1 'polypeptide(L)'
;MLNRNWSNLMFRQVSFYRNFRQHWTRFKSRAIQYSYNLYRNDRRFTRFAIAASTVGFTFREHGISDERIAECENCEEEFVHRKTPGHGWELLYEEKDMLAFRRRIEGPYEMYEYKCVGTYYDISPRTFLDAQNDLKYRKEWDENIVTIEVVKESEENELIRWVSKFPYPMYPREYVYVRRTWVSDDEKYAVVDSESVQPEVFPSISESNVRVRSYTSRMSIRAHTNWESHGVDYILTYADNPEANIPRYVYNWMVNKGGPYFLRQVHKAAREIEKSGRDVRSATEKAISKKNCRISERVVKEEEEKEKQRKEAESVQNNQENNGEKKCPKPQKARPASATNSFVLQPPEQVNYQRSM
;
A
#
# COMPACT_ATOMS: atom_id res chain seq x y z
N MET A 1 -6.99 -45.16 50.42
CA MET A 1 -8.04 -45.02 49.39
C MET A 1 -7.54 -44.00 48.36
N LEU A 2 -6.75 -44.42 47.36
CA LEU A 2 -7.18 -44.53 45.95
C LEU A 2 -7.83 -43.22 45.48
N ASN A 3 -7.12 -42.26 44.86
CA ASN A 3 -6.45 -42.29 43.55
C ASN A 3 -7.29 -42.92 42.44
N ARG A 4 -7.96 -42.10 41.62
CA ARG A 4 -8.36 -42.33 40.22
C ARG A 4 -9.27 -41.21 39.71
N ASN A 5 -8.74 -40.32 38.86
CA ASN A 5 -9.41 -39.83 37.62
C ASN A 5 -8.72 -38.66 36.90
N TRP A 6 -7.43 -38.36 37.13
CA TRP A 6 -6.72 -37.36 36.32
C TRP A 6 -6.21 -37.90 34.96
N SER A 7 -6.20 -39.22 34.76
CA SER A 7 -5.82 -39.81 33.48
C SER A 7 -6.91 -39.67 32.40
N ASN A 8 -8.19 -39.76 32.76
CA ASN A 8 -9.29 -39.74 31.79
C ASN A 8 -9.54 -38.37 31.13
N LEU A 9 -9.09 -37.26 31.75
CA LEU A 9 -9.22 -35.92 31.18
C LEU A 9 -8.11 -35.62 30.15
N MET A 10 -6.87 -36.06 30.44
CA MET A 10 -5.73 -35.91 29.54
C MET A 10 -5.83 -36.84 28.32
N PHE A 11 -6.39 -38.05 28.47
CA PHE A 11 -6.59 -38.96 27.33
C PHE A 11 -7.72 -38.52 26.38
N ARG A 12 -8.74 -37.77 26.86
CA ARG A 12 -9.79 -37.21 25.99
C ARG A 12 -9.29 -36.04 25.14
N GLN A 13 -8.39 -35.20 25.66
CA GLN A 13 -7.77 -34.14 24.87
C GLN A 13 -6.80 -34.72 23.82
N VAL A 14 -5.90 -35.63 24.21
CA VAL A 14 -4.92 -36.23 23.29
C VAL A 14 -5.59 -37.06 22.17
N SER A 15 -6.71 -37.76 22.47
CA SER A 15 -7.51 -38.47 21.47
C SER A 15 -8.15 -37.54 20.44
N PHE A 16 -8.68 -36.39 20.87
CA PHE A 16 -9.25 -35.37 19.97
C PHE A 16 -8.17 -34.72 19.08
N TYR A 17 -6.99 -34.45 19.63
CA TYR A 17 -5.85 -33.89 18.87
C TYR A 17 -5.29 -34.88 17.84
N ARG A 18 -5.27 -36.18 18.15
CA ARG A 18 -4.86 -37.23 17.20
C ARG A 18 -5.88 -37.38 16.06
N ASN A 19 -7.17 -37.23 16.37
CA ASN A 19 -8.26 -37.25 15.41
C ASN A 19 -8.19 -36.03 14.47
N PHE A 20 -7.92 -34.82 14.99
CA PHE A 20 -7.72 -33.62 14.17
C PHE A 20 -6.48 -33.72 13.27
N ARG A 21 -5.35 -34.26 13.76
CA ARG A 21 -4.15 -34.47 12.93
C ARG A 21 -4.40 -35.46 11.78
N GLN A 22 -5.16 -36.53 12.03
CA GLN A 22 -5.56 -37.50 11.00
C GLN A 22 -6.63 -36.96 10.03
N HIS A 23 -7.59 -36.17 10.52
CA HIS A 23 -8.54 -35.46 9.66
C HIS A 23 -7.84 -34.38 8.83
N TRP A 24 -6.84 -33.69 9.36
CA TRP A 24 -6.07 -32.65 8.68
C TRP A 24 -5.15 -33.22 7.59
N THR A 25 -4.50 -34.36 7.81
CA THR A 25 -3.72 -35.02 6.73
C THR A 25 -4.63 -35.54 5.62
N ARG A 26 -5.83 -36.06 5.97
CA ARG A 26 -6.87 -36.43 5.00
C ARG A 26 -7.48 -35.20 4.30
N PHE A 27 -7.62 -34.08 4.99
CA PHE A 27 -8.09 -32.80 4.47
C PHE A 27 -7.07 -32.17 3.51
N LYS A 28 -5.77 -32.20 3.85
CA LYS A 28 -4.67 -31.81 2.96
C LYS A 28 -4.72 -32.63 1.67
N SER A 29 -4.79 -33.97 1.77
CA SER A 29 -4.82 -34.84 0.59
C SER A 29 -6.05 -34.60 -0.29
N ARG A 30 -7.26 -34.45 0.29
CA ARG A 30 -8.48 -34.20 -0.48
C ARG A 30 -8.58 -32.78 -1.05
N ALA A 31 -8.14 -31.76 -0.32
CA ALA A 31 -8.11 -30.37 -0.81
C ALA A 31 -7.09 -30.19 -1.95
N ILE A 32 -5.93 -30.86 -1.87
CA ILE A 32 -4.93 -30.88 -2.96
C ILE A 32 -5.52 -31.55 -4.21
N GLN A 33 -6.28 -32.64 -4.07
CA GLN A 33 -6.84 -33.37 -5.22
C GLN A 33 -8.05 -32.67 -5.86
N TYR A 34 -8.90 -31.99 -5.07
CA TYR A 34 -10.06 -31.25 -5.59
C TYR A 34 -9.67 -29.91 -6.24
N SER A 35 -8.67 -29.22 -5.69
CA SER A 35 -8.16 -27.94 -6.26
C SER A 35 -7.43 -28.11 -7.60
N TYR A 36 -6.89 -29.29 -7.89
CA TYR A 36 -6.17 -29.55 -9.14
C TYR A 36 -7.10 -29.77 -10.35
N ASN A 37 -8.28 -30.35 -10.15
CA ASN A 37 -9.20 -30.68 -11.25
C ASN A 37 -10.11 -29.51 -11.66
N LEU A 38 -10.43 -28.58 -10.75
CA LEU A 38 -11.24 -27.39 -11.07
C LEU A 38 -10.45 -26.28 -11.78
N TYR A 39 -9.12 -26.30 -11.74
CA TYR A 39 -8.27 -25.19 -12.21
C TYR A 39 -7.47 -25.48 -13.49
N ARG A 40 -7.77 -26.57 -14.20
CA ARG A 40 -7.01 -26.97 -15.39
C ARG A 40 -7.50 -26.32 -16.70
N ASN A 41 -8.68 -25.70 -16.73
CA ASN A 41 -9.28 -25.21 -17.99
C ASN A 41 -9.14 -23.71 -18.30
N ASP A 42 -8.51 -22.89 -17.46
CA ASP A 42 -8.59 -21.42 -17.60
C ASP A 42 -7.30 -20.73 -18.05
N ARG A 43 -6.45 -21.43 -18.83
CA ARG A 43 -5.14 -20.90 -19.29
C ARG A 43 -5.18 -20.17 -20.64
N ARG A 44 -6.26 -20.28 -21.41
CA ARG A 44 -6.37 -19.60 -22.73
C ARG A 44 -7.26 -18.36 -22.70
N PHE A 45 -8.14 -18.22 -21.72
CA PHE A 45 -9.06 -17.08 -21.60
C PHE A 45 -8.43 -15.85 -20.91
N THR A 46 -7.32 -16.06 -20.19
CA THR A 46 -6.73 -15.08 -19.25
C THR A 46 -6.16 -13.83 -19.92
N ARG A 47 -5.69 -13.90 -21.17
CA ARG A 47 -5.07 -12.74 -21.84
C ARG A 47 -6.06 -11.75 -22.46
N PHE A 48 -7.22 -12.22 -22.93
CA PHE A 48 -8.21 -11.36 -23.58
C PHE A 48 -9.12 -10.63 -22.58
N ALA A 49 -9.40 -11.23 -21.41
CA ALA A 49 -10.25 -10.62 -20.38
C ALA A 49 -9.58 -9.47 -19.60
N ILE A 50 -8.23 -9.46 -19.51
CA ILE A 50 -7.49 -8.40 -18.79
C ILE A 50 -7.59 -7.05 -19.53
N ALA A 51 -7.63 -7.05 -20.86
CA ALA A 51 -7.72 -5.82 -21.64
C ALA A 51 -9.11 -5.14 -21.55
N ALA A 52 -10.18 -5.91 -21.37
CA ALA A 52 -11.55 -5.39 -21.29
C ALA A 52 -11.94 -4.90 -19.89
N SER A 53 -11.27 -5.36 -18.83
CA SER A 53 -11.60 -5.05 -17.42
C SER A 53 -10.94 -3.78 -16.86
N THR A 54 -10.12 -3.07 -17.66
CA THR A 54 -9.47 -1.82 -17.23
C THR A 54 -10.26 -0.56 -17.57
N VAL A 55 -11.49 -0.68 -18.11
CA VAL A 55 -12.34 0.47 -18.45
C VAL A 55 -12.74 1.17 -17.13
N GLY A 56 -12.05 2.26 -16.80
CA GLY A 56 -12.26 3.05 -15.58
C GLY A 56 -11.14 2.98 -14.54
N PHE A 57 -10.14 2.11 -14.69
CA PHE A 57 -9.01 2.07 -13.75
C PHE A 57 -7.84 2.95 -14.17
N THR A 58 -7.54 3.97 -13.36
CA THR A 58 -6.29 4.75 -13.44
C THR A 58 -5.55 4.75 -12.10
N PHE A 59 -4.22 4.72 -12.14
CA PHE A 59 -3.41 4.85 -10.91
C PHE A 59 -3.48 6.26 -10.30
N ARG A 60 -3.93 7.27 -11.06
CA ARG A 60 -4.15 8.61 -10.52
C ARG A 60 -5.33 8.61 -9.53
N GLU A 61 -6.36 7.82 -9.80
CA GLU A 61 -7.59 7.80 -9.01
C GLU A 61 -7.60 6.66 -7.98
N HIS A 62 -6.95 5.54 -8.28
CA HIS A 62 -6.98 4.33 -7.45
C HIS A 62 -5.60 3.86 -6.99
N GLY A 63 -4.54 4.59 -7.33
CA GLY A 63 -3.20 4.31 -6.83
C GLY A 63 -3.02 4.77 -5.38
N ILE A 64 -1.99 4.24 -4.71
CA ILE A 64 -1.61 4.73 -3.39
C ILE A 64 -0.97 6.11 -3.59
N SER A 65 -1.63 7.12 -3.01
CA SER A 65 -1.30 8.52 -3.22
C SER A 65 0.02 8.92 -2.56
N ASP A 66 0.56 10.06 -2.98
CA ASP A 66 1.79 10.60 -2.42
C ASP A 66 1.62 11.09 -0.99
N GLU A 67 0.45 11.63 -0.65
CA GLU A 67 0.13 12.05 0.71
C GLU A 67 0.18 10.86 1.68
N ARG A 68 -0.40 9.73 1.28
CA ARG A 68 -0.37 8.49 2.08
C ARG A 68 1.05 7.92 2.21
N ILE A 69 1.88 8.05 1.18
CA ILE A 69 3.28 7.62 1.26
C ILE A 69 4.13 8.58 2.09
N ALA A 70 3.81 9.88 2.12
CA ALA A 70 4.54 10.84 2.95
C ALA A 70 4.49 10.48 4.45
N GLU A 71 3.41 9.83 4.92
CA GLU A 71 3.32 9.31 6.28
C GLU A 71 4.43 8.28 6.62
N CYS A 72 5.06 7.67 5.60
CA CYS A 72 6.18 6.75 5.81
C CYS A 72 7.44 7.44 6.35
N GLU A 73 7.56 8.76 6.24
CA GLU A 73 8.67 9.51 6.85
C GLU A 73 8.67 9.36 8.39
N ASN A 74 7.50 9.13 9.00
CA ASN A 74 7.36 8.92 10.45
C ASN A 74 7.50 7.44 10.88
N CYS A 75 8.04 6.56 10.03
CA CYS A 75 8.18 5.13 10.35
C CYS A 75 8.97 4.86 11.64
N GLU A 76 9.95 5.70 11.98
CA GLU A 76 10.72 5.52 13.20
C GLU A 76 9.83 5.54 14.45
N GLU A 77 8.86 6.46 14.51
CA GLU A 77 7.91 6.58 15.61
C GLU A 77 7.01 5.33 15.71
N GLU A 78 6.62 4.75 14.57
CA GLU A 78 5.88 3.47 14.52
C GLU A 78 6.69 2.35 15.21
N PHE A 79 8.00 2.29 14.97
CA PHE A 79 8.90 1.30 15.58
C PHE A 79 9.18 1.57 17.06
N VAL A 80 9.12 2.82 17.52
CA VAL A 80 9.23 3.17 18.95
C VAL A 80 8.06 2.57 19.74
N HIS A 81 6.84 2.70 19.22
CA HIS A 81 5.62 2.22 19.90
C HIS A 81 5.19 0.80 19.52
N ARG A 82 6.03 0.04 18.81
CA ARG A 82 5.67 -1.27 18.26
C ARG A 82 5.20 -2.30 19.29
N LYS A 83 5.74 -2.28 20.51
CA LYS A 83 5.35 -3.22 21.58
C LYS A 83 4.17 -2.74 22.43
N THR A 84 3.82 -1.47 22.33
CA THR A 84 2.74 -0.83 23.10
C THR A 84 1.88 -0.01 22.14
N PRO A 85 1.13 -0.65 21.24
CA PRO A 85 0.34 0.05 20.24
C PRO A 85 -0.86 0.73 20.91
N GLY A 86 -0.66 1.90 21.52
CA GLY A 86 -1.71 2.84 21.99
C GLY A 86 -3.01 2.25 22.56
N HIS A 87 -4.11 3.01 22.39
CA HIS A 87 -5.43 2.61 22.86
C HIS A 87 -6.14 1.68 21.86
N GLY A 88 -6.92 0.73 22.39
CA GLY A 88 -7.81 -0.15 21.62
C GLY A 88 -7.16 -1.43 21.07
N TRP A 89 -5.85 -1.59 21.19
CA TRP A 89 -5.17 -2.81 20.78
C TRP A 89 -5.13 -3.86 21.91
N GLU A 90 -5.51 -5.08 21.56
CA GLU A 90 -5.51 -6.27 22.43
C GLU A 90 -4.41 -7.23 21.99
N LEU A 91 -3.58 -7.71 22.92
CA LEU A 91 -2.59 -8.75 22.64
C LEU A 91 -3.29 -10.09 22.35
N LEU A 92 -2.98 -10.69 21.21
CA LEU A 92 -3.51 -11.98 20.75
C LEU A 92 -2.52 -13.12 20.85
N TYR A 93 -1.24 -12.85 20.57
CA TYR A 93 -0.20 -13.85 20.52
C TYR A 93 1.12 -13.23 20.96
N GLU A 94 1.90 -13.98 21.74
CA GLU A 94 3.21 -13.59 22.21
C GLU A 94 4.17 -14.78 22.10
N GLU A 95 5.30 -14.53 21.44
CA GLU A 95 6.48 -15.37 21.37
C GLU A 95 7.71 -14.45 21.46
N LYS A 96 8.87 -15.00 21.84
CA LYS A 96 10.07 -14.22 22.21
C LYS A 96 10.34 -12.99 21.33
N ASP A 97 10.29 -13.17 20.01
CA ASP A 97 10.63 -12.15 19.01
C ASP A 97 9.43 -11.81 18.11
N MET A 98 8.20 -12.10 18.54
CA MET A 98 6.98 -11.88 17.77
C MET A 98 5.75 -11.62 18.65
N LEU A 99 5.07 -10.51 18.39
CA LEU A 99 3.82 -10.12 19.04
C LEU A 99 2.74 -9.96 17.98
N ALA A 100 1.52 -10.40 18.26
CA ALA A 100 0.36 -10.09 17.44
C ALA A 100 -0.72 -9.43 18.29
N PHE A 101 -1.27 -8.34 17.77
CA PHE A 101 -2.35 -7.58 18.37
C PHE A 101 -3.54 -7.56 17.43
N ARG A 102 -4.73 -7.28 17.98
CA ARG A 102 -5.89 -6.87 17.20
C ARG A 102 -6.53 -5.63 17.79
N ARG A 103 -7.26 -4.89 16.97
CA ARG A 103 -8.13 -3.79 17.37
C ARG A 103 -9.44 -3.89 16.61
N ARG A 104 -10.55 -3.66 17.29
CA ARG A 104 -11.85 -3.60 16.63
C ARG A 104 -11.93 -2.34 15.78
N ILE A 105 -12.38 -2.48 14.53
CA ILE A 105 -12.67 -1.34 13.66
C ILE A 105 -14.10 -0.89 13.93
N GLU A 106 -14.30 0.41 14.14
CA GLU A 106 -15.63 0.99 14.29
C GLU A 106 -16.40 0.88 12.96
N GLY A 107 -17.63 0.39 13.04
CA GLY A 107 -18.46 0.22 11.86
C GLY A 107 -19.66 -0.69 12.10
N PRO A 108 -20.49 -0.90 11.05
CA PRO A 108 -21.70 -1.71 11.15
C PRO A 108 -21.42 -3.22 11.29
N TYR A 109 -20.21 -3.67 10.93
CA TYR A 109 -19.81 -5.07 10.95
C TYR A 109 -18.75 -5.32 12.04
N GLU A 110 -18.70 -6.56 12.54
CA GLU A 110 -17.65 -6.99 13.48
C GLU A 110 -16.33 -7.24 12.75
N MET A 111 -15.61 -6.16 12.45
CA MET A 111 -14.30 -6.20 11.79
C MET A 111 -13.17 -5.85 12.75
N TYR A 112 -11.99 -6.38 12.43
CA TYR A 112 -10.78 -6.18 13.22
C TYR A 112 -9.61 -5.83 12.30
N GLU A 113 -8.74 -4.98 12.82
CA GLU A 113 -7.41 -4.73 12.29
C GLU A 113 -6.41 -5.53 13.13
N TYR A 114 -5.38 -6.06 12.49
CA TYR A 114 -4.34 -6.86 13.11
C TYR A 114 -3.00 -6.15 12.97
N LYS A 115 -2.16 -6.27 14.00
CA LYS A 115 -0.79 -5.77 13.99
C LYS A 115 0.15 -6.87 14.46
N CYS A 116 1.02 -7.33 13.58
CA CYS A 116 2.07 -8.28 13.88
C CYS A 116 3.40 -7.55 13.92
N VAL A 117 4.11 -7.67 15.02
CA VAL A 117 5.43 -7.06 15.21
C VAL A 117 6.43 -8.17 15.44
N GLY A 118 7.57 -8.13 14.76
CA GLY A 118 8.60 -9.12 15.00
C GLY A 118 9.99 -8.67 14.63
N THR A 119 10.93 -9.53 14.97
CA THR A 119 12.36 -9.34 14.76
C THR A 119 12.96 -10.62 14.22
N TYR A 120 13.81 -10.51 13.19
CA TYR A 120 14.70 -11.58 12.76
C TYR A 120 16.15 -11.11 12.82
N TYR A 121 17.06 -12.00 13.23
CA TYR A 121 18.48 -11.67 13.42
C TYR A 121 19.40 -12.33 12.38
N ASP A 122 18.87 -13.22 11.55
CA ASP A 122 19.61 -14.10 10.64
C ASP A 122 19.19 -13.95 9.18
N ILE A 123 18.54 -12.83 8.83
CA ILE A 123 18.23 -12.40 7.45
C ILE A 123 18.37 -10.89 7.32
N SER A 124 18.65 -10.40 6.12
CA SER A 124 18.71 -8.98 5.80
C SER A 124 17.32 -8.38 5.49
N PRO A 125 17.15 -7.07 5.73
CA PRO A 125 15.96 -6.33 5.28
C PRO A 125 15.68 -6.49 3.78
N ARG A 126 16.72 -6.50 2.93
CA ARG A 126 16.56 -6.73 1.49
C ARG A 126 15.89 -8.06 1.20
N THR A 127 16.44 -9.17 1.69
CA THR A 127 15.89 -10.51 1.38
C THR A 127 14.51 -10.72 2.00
N PHE A 128 14.24 -10.09 3.16
CA PHE A 128 12.91 -10.06 3.76
C PHE A 128 11.89 -9.33 2.89
N LEU A 129 12.25 -8.18 2.31
CA LEU A 129 11.39 -7.42 1.42
C LEU A 129 11.17 -8.17 0.08
N ASP A 130 12.24 -8.69 -0.52
CA ASP A 130 12.20 -9.40 -1.80
C ASP A 130 11.35 -10.68 -1.72
N ALA A 131 11.46 -11.44 -0.62
CA ALA A 131 10.65 -12.63 -0.38
C ALA A 131 9.14 -12.35 -0.37
N GLN A 132 8.74 -11.14 -0.01
CA GLN A 132 7.34 -10.71 0.00
C GLN A 132 6.90 -10.10 -1.33
N ASN A 133 7.78 -9.34 -1.98
CA ASN A 133 7.40 -8.53 -3.14
C ASN A 133 7.53 -9.23 -4.48
N ASP A 134 8.47 -10.18 -4.63
CA ASP A 134 8.57 -10.99 -5.85
C ASP A 134 7.42 -12.00 -5.90
N LEU A 135 6.43 -11.71 -6.75
CA LEU A 135 5.22 -12.53 -6.88
C LEU A 135 5.51 -13.91 -7.47
N LYS A 136 6.56 -14.06 -8.31
CA LYS A 136 6.94 -15.36 -8.87
C LYS A 136 7.51 -16.23 -7.77
N TYR A 137 8.45 -15.68 -7.00
CA TYR A 137 9.05 -16.41 -5.89
C TYR A 137 8.02 -16.70 -4.79
N ARG A 138 7.15 -15.73 -4.48
CA ARG A 138 6.05 -15.89 -3.53
C ARG A 138 5.14 -17.07 -3.87
N LYS A 139 4.86 -17.28 -5.15
CA LYS A 139 4.06 -18.42 -5.63
C LYS A 139 4.78 -19.77 -5.48
N GLU A 140 6.11 -19.80 -5.44
CA GLU A 140 6.87 -21.04 -5.23
C GLU A 140 6.78 -21.54 -3.79
N TRP A 141 6.88 -20.63 -2.80
CA TRP A 141 6.97 -21.01 -1.40
C TRP A 141 5.65 -20.94 -0.62
N ASP A 142 4.68 -20.12 -1.06
CA ASP A 142 3.39 -19.96 -0.39
C ASP A 142 2.33 -20.93 -0.95
N GLU A 143 2.14 -22.05 -0.24
CA GLU A 143 1.19 -23.09 -0.63
C GLU A 143 -0.29 -22.63 -0.67
N ASN A 144 -0.62 -21.51 -0.04
CA ASN A 144 -1.99 -20.99 -0.01
C ASN A 144 -2.33 -20.20 -1.28
N ILE A 145 -1.35 -19.83 -2.10
CA ILE A 145 -1.59 -19.12 -3.34
C ILE A 145 -2.10 -20.09 -4.41
N VAL A 146 -3.27 -19.78 -4.97
CA VAL A 146 -3.77 -20.42 -6.19
C VAL A 146 -3.12 -19.73 -7.39
N THR A 147 -3.28 -18.40 -7.46
CA THR A 147 -2.65 -17.54 -8.46
C THR A 147 -2.30 -16.19 -7.85
N ILE A 148 -1.22 -15.58 -8.32
CA ILE A 148 -0.85 -14.20 -7.99
C ILE A 148 -0.13 -13.61 -9.20
N GLU A 149 -0.54 -12.42 -9.63
CA GLU A 149 0.01 -11.76 -10.81
C GLU A 149 -0.13 -10.25 -10.75
N VAL A 150 0.85 -9.56 -11.35
CA VAL A 150 0.73 -8.13 -11.66
C VAL A 150 -0.14 -8.00 -12.90
N VAL A 151 -1.28 -7.33 -12.76
CA VAL A 151 -2.24 -7.07 -13.84
C VAL A 151 -1.85 -5.83 -14.64
N LYS A 152 -1.45 -4.77 -13.92
CA LYS A 152 -1.01 -3.49 -14.47
C LYS A 152 0.08 -2.94 -13.58
N GLU A 153 1.08 -2.29 -14.15
CA GLU A 153 2.17 -1.66 -13.41
C GLU A 153 2.34 -0.23 -13.93
N SER A 154 2.55 0.73 -13.03
CA SER A 154 3.10 2.04 -13.33
C SER A 154 4.47 2.21 -12.69
N GLU A 155 5.04 3.39 -12.85
CA GLU A 155 6.30 3.74 -12.22
C GLU A 155 6.28 3.52 -10.72
N GLU A 156 5.20 3.78 -9.97
CA GLU A 156 5.24 3.62 -8.50
C GLU A 156 4.27 2.55 -7.99
N ASN A 157 3.19 2.30 -8.71
CA ASN A 157 2.09 1.47 -8.25
C ASN A 157 1.98 0.18 -9.07
N GLU A 158 1.59 -0.90 -8.41
CA GLU A 158 1.30 -2.19 -9.04
C GLU A 158 -0.14 -2.58 -8.73
N LEU A 159 -0.94 -2.87 -9.75
CA LEU A 159 -2.23 -3.51 -9.59
C LEU A 159 -2.02 -5.02 -9.59
N ILE A 160 -2.36 -5.67 -8.48
CA ILE A 160 -2.13 -7.10 -8.26
C ILE A 160 -3.46 -7.82 -8.13
N ARG A 161 -3.59 -8.97 -8.80
CA ARG A 161 -4.65 -9.94 -8.55
C ARG A 161 -4.06 -11.14 -7.82
N TRP A 162 -4.66 -11.51 -6.69
CA TRP A 162 -4.25 -12.63 -5.85
C TRP A 162 -5.45 -13.49 -5.50
N VAL A 163 -5.38 -14.78 -5.80
CA VAL A 163 -6.36 -15.78 -5.38
C VAL A 163 -5.73 -16.68 -4.32
N SER A 164 -6.33 -16.70 -3.13
CA SER A 164 -5.88 -17.47 -1.98
C SER A 164 -6.84 -18.60 -1.64
N LYS A 165 -6.28 -19.76 -1.28
CA LYS A 165 -7.04 -20.91 -0.77
C LYS A 165 -7.66 -20.54 0.58
N PHE A 166 -8.90 -20.97 0.79
CA PHE A 166 -9.55 -20.90 2.08
C PHE A 166 -9.93 -22.30 2.57
N PRO A 167 -10.05 -22.49 3.90
CA PRO A 167 -10.48 -23.76 4.46
C PRO A 167 -11.86 -24.19 3.91
N TYR A 168 -11.93 -25.39 3.35
CA TYR A 168 -13.20 -26.03 2.98
C TYR A 168 -14.17 -26.06 4.18
N PRO A 169 -15.47 -25.78 4.00
CA PRO A 169 -16.20 -25.67 2.73
C PRO A 169 -16.19 -24.29 2.07
N MET A 170 -15.33 -23.36 2.51
CA MET A 170 -15.33 -22.02 1.96
C MET A 170 -14.60 -21.94 0.61
N TYR A 171 -15.10 -21.09 -0.28
CA TYR A 171 -14.50 -20.83 -1.60
C TYR A 171 -13.20 -20.02 -1.50
N PRO A 172 -12.29 -20.10 -2.48
CA PRO A 172 -11.11 -19.24 -2.53
C PRO A 172 -11.48 -17.75 -2.50
N ARG A 173 -10.58 -16.92 -1.97
CA ARG A 173 -10.73 -15.46 -1.94
C ARG A 173 -9.92 -14.83 -3.04
N GLU A 174 -10.53 -13.94 -3.79
CA GLU A 174 -9.87 -13.08 -4.77
C GLU A 174 -9.69 -11.68 -4.18
N TYR A 175 -8.44 -11.25 -4.15
CA TYR A 175 -8.02 -9.90 -3.83
C TYR A 175 -7.56 -9.24 -5.13
N VAL A 176 -8.06 -8.03 -5.37
CA VAL A 176 -7.45 -7.11 -6.34
C VAL A 176 -7.13 -5.85 -5.58
N TYR A 177 -5.85 -5.50 -5.55
CA TYR A 177 -5.34 -4.40 -4.75
C TYR A 177 -4.21 -3.68 -5.48
N VAL A 178 -4.04 -2.40 -5.18
CA VAL A 178 -2.84 -1.66 -5.56
C VAL A 178 -1.81 -1.81 -4.46
N ARG A 179 -0.54 -1.96 -4.85
CA ARG A 179 0.63 -2.00 -3.98
C ARG A 179 1.63 -0.92 -4.39
N ARG A 180 2.21 -0.25 -3.40
CA ARG A 180 3.31 0.71 -3.56
C ARG A 180 4.38 0.44 -2.52
N THR A 181 5.63 0.50 -2.93
CA THR A 181 6.79 0.31 -2.05
C THR A 181 7.56 1.61 -1.94
N TRP A 182 7.87 2.01 -0.72
CA TRP A 182 8.67 3.18 -0.39
C TRP A 182 9.92 2.72 0.38
N VAL A 183 11.04 3.38 0.12
CA VAL A 183 12.33 3.16 0.81
C VAL A 183 12.87 4.53 1.23
N SER A 184 13.36 4.62 2.47
CA SER A 184 13.93 5.85 3.02
C SER A 184 15.26 6.21 2.33
N ASP A 185 15.63 7.50 2.37
CA ASP A 185 16.88 7.98 1.76
C ASP A 185 18.15 7.39 2.38
N ASP A 186 18.11 7.07 3.67
CA ASP A 186 19.19 6.41 4.40
C ASP A 186 19.17 4.88 4.26
N GLU A 187 18.23 4.34 3.46
CA GLU A 187 18.00 2.91 3.24
C GLU A 187 17.88 2.10 4.55
N LYS A 188 17.40 2.75 5.62
CA LYS A 188 17.18 2.11 6.92
C LYS A 188 15.76 1.55 7.04
N TYR A 189 14.82 2.12 6.30
CA TYR A 189 13.40 1.78 6.35
C TYR A 189 12.84 1.46 4.97
N ALA A 190 11.89 0.53 4.93
CA ALA A 190 11.00 0.39 3.79
C ALA A 190 9.56 0.17 4.26
N VAL A 191 8.62 0.59 3.42
CA VAL A 191 7.20 0.36 3.62
C VAL A 191 6.60 -0.24 2.37
N VAL A 192 5.84 -1.32 2.53
CA VAL A 192 4.96 -1.85 1.50
C VAL A 192 3.53 -1.57 1.91
N ASP A 193 2.87 -0.68 1.19
CA ASP A 193 1.47 -0.34 1.43
C ASP A 193 0.60 -0.97 0.33
N SER A 194 -0.61 -1.38 0.69
CA SER A 194 -1.54 -2.11 -0.17
C SER A 194 -2.99 -1.79 0.18
N GLU A 195 -3.80 -1.57 -0.84
CA GLU A 195 -5.22 -1.22 -0.69
C GLU A 195 -6.08 -1.86 -1.78
N SER A 196 -7.23 -2.41 -1.39
CA SER A 196 -8.20 -3.03 -2.31
C SER A 196 -8.77 -2.05 -3.33
N VAL A 197 -8.86 -2.51 -4.58
CA VAL A 197 -9.64 -1.86 -5.63
C VAL A 197 -11.05 -2.43 -5.63
N GLN A 198 -12.05 -1.57 -5.77
CA GLN A 198 -13.45 -1.98 -5.74
C GLN A 198 -13.86 -2.82 -6.96
N PRO A 199 -14.79 -3.78 -6.81
CA PRO A 199 -15.24 -4.65 -7.90
C PRO A 199 -15.85 -3.90 -9.09
N GLU A 200 -16.45 -2.74 -8.85
CA GLU A 200 -17.06 -1.89 -9.88
C GLU A 200 -16.01 -1.26 -10.80
N VAL A 201 -14.81 -1.00 -10.26
CA VAL A 201 -13.66 -0.45 -11.00
C VAL A 201 -12.88 -1.57 -11.69
N PHE A 202 -12.71 -2.69 -11.00
CA PHE A 202 -11.99 -3.84 -11.52
C PHE A 202 -12.70 -5.16 -11.17
N PRO A 203 -13.47 -5.72 -12.12
CA PRO A 203 -14.30 -6.88 -11.87
C PRO A 203 -13.48 -8.16 -11.71
N SER A 204 -14.09 -9.12 -11.02
CA SER A 204 -13.60 -10.49 -10.89
C SER A 204 -13.61 -11.21 -12.24
N ILE A 205 -12.59 -12.02 -12.51
CA ILE A 205 -12.59 -12.91 -13.69
C ILE A 205 -13.37 -14.20 -13.41
N SER A 206 -13.32 -14.68 -12.17
CA SER A 206 -13.93 -15.94 -11.77
C SER A 206 -15.26 -15.70 -11.07
N GLU A 207 -16.29 -16.44 -11.49
CA GLU A 207 -17.60 -16.47 -10.82
C GLU A 207 -17.60 -17.33 -9.54
N SER A 208 -16.60 -18.19 -9.34
CA SER A 208 -16.55 -19.13 -8.22
C SER A 208 -15.70 -18.65 -7.03
N ASN A 209 -14.86 -17.63 -7.24
CA ASN A 209 -14.07 -17.03 -6.17
C ASN A 209 -14.88 -15.94 -5.47
N VAL A 210 -14.68 -15.81 -4.16
CA VAL A 210 -15.29 -14.73 -3.37
C VAL A 210 -14.38 -13.51 -3.42
N ARG A 211 -14.88 -12.42 -4.00
CA ARG A 211 -14.17 -11.14 -4.10
C ARG A 211 -14.12 -10.43 -2.75
N VAL A 212 -12.92 -10.17 -2.25
CA VAL A 212 -12.70 -9.34 -1.05
C VAL A 212 -12.74 -7.87 -1.45
N ARG A 213 -13.64 -7.11 -0.80
CA ARG A 213 -13.92 -5.68 -1.08
C ARG A 213 -13.17 -4.71 -0.19
N SER A 214 -12.88 -5.14 1.04
CA SER A 214 -12.16 -4.36 2.03
C SER A 214 -10.88 -5.10 2.37
N TYR A 215 -9.75 -4.59 1.90
CA TYR A 215 -8.44 -5.09 2.25
C TYR A 215 -7.45 -3.93 2.29
N THR A 216 -6.74 -3.82 3.40
CA THR A 216 -5.62 -2.89 3.60
C THR A 216 -4.48 -3.63 4.27
N SER A 217 -3.25 -3.35 3.86
CA SER A 217 -2.06 -3.96 4.44
C SER A 217 -0.88 -3.01 4.33
N ARG A 218 -0.20 -2.78 5.45
CA ARG A 218 1.02 -1.98 5.55
C ARG A 218 2.09 -2.80 6.27
N MET A 219 3.18 -3.07 5.56
CA MET A 219 4.38 -3.70 6.12
C MET A 219 5.49 -2.67 6.23
N SER A 220 5.82 -2.26 7.44
CA SER A 220 6.97 -1.41 7.75
C SER A 220 8.15 -2.30 8.13
N ILE A 221 9.33 -2.01 7.58
CA ILE A 221 10.58 -2.76 7.75
C ILE A 221 11.65 -1.80 8.23
N ARG A 222 12.47 -2.22 9.20
CA ARG A 222 13.60 -1.46 9.73
C ARG A 222 14.84 -2.33 9.84
N ALA A 223 15.94 -1.87 9.26
CA ALA A 223 17.25 -2.47 9.44
C ALA A 223 17.74 -2.30 10.88
N HIS A 224 18.37 -3.34 11.45
CA HIS A 224 19.08 -3.20 12.73
C HIS A 224 20.33 -2.33 12.60
N THR A 225 21.03 -2.47 11.48
CA THR A 225 22.28 -1.75 11.20
C THR A 225 22.26 -1.13 9.79
N ASN A 226 22.33 -1.95 8.75
CA ASN A 226 22.23 -1.54 7.34
C ASN A 226 21.35 -2.53 6.56
N TRP A 227 20.94 -2.14 5.35
CA TRP A 227 19.93 -2.85 4.55
C TRP A 227 20.35 -4.25 4.08
N GLU A 228 21.65 -4.49 3.93
CA GLU A 228 22.23 -5.75 3.46
C GLU A 228 22.64 -6.69 4.59
N SER A 229 22.85 -6.17 5.80
CA SER A 229 23.28 -6.97 6.95
C SER A 229 22.12 -7.67 7.61
N HIS A 230 22.42 -8.79 8.27
CA HIS A 230 21.41 -9.50 9.05
C HIS A 230 20.88 -8.63 10.19
N GLY A 231 19.57 -8.72 10.42
CA GLY A 231 18.89 -7.97 11.46
C GLY A 231 17.80 -7.08 10.88
N VAL A 232 16.56 -7.51 11.07
CA VAL A 232 15.38 -6.80 10.58
C VAL A 232 14.29 -6.80 11.66
N ASP A 233 13.72 -5.62 11.88
CA ASP A 233 12.44 -5.45 12.58
C ASP A 233 11.34 -5.23 11.55
N TYR A 234 10.15 -5.78 11.80
CA TYR A 234 9.00 -5.56 10.96
C TYR A 234 7.73 -5.30 11.77
N ILE A 235 6.82 -4.52 11.17
CA ILE A 235 5.46 -4.27 11.64
C ILE A 235 4.53 -4.49 10.45
N LEU A 236 3.67 -5.49 10.55
CA LEU A 236 2.60 -5.74 9.59
C LEU A 236 1.27 -5.34 10.21
N THR A 237 0.68 -4.25 9.73
CA THR A 237 -0.70 -3.89 10.07
C THR A 237 -1.60 -4.26 8.90
N TYR A 238 -2.61 -5.09 9.11
CA TYR A 238 -3.52 -5.51 8.05
C TYR A 238 -4.97 -5.65 8.54
N ALA A 239 -5.91 -5.35 7.66
CA ALA A 239 -7.34 -5.57 7.88
C ALA A 239 -7.98 -6.07 6.58
N ASP A 240 -8.80 -7.12 6.68
CA ASP A 240 -9.58 -7.63 5.57
C ASP A 240 -10.98 -8.08 6.02
N ASN A 241 -11.95 -7.94 5.11
CA ASN A 241 -13.25 -8.60 5.23
C ASN A 241 -13.25 -9.85 4.35
N PRO A 242 -13.17 -11.07 4.91
CA PRO A 242 -13.15 -12.31 4.14
C PRO A 242 -14.52 -12.68 3.52
N GLU A 243 -15.51 -11.80 3.64
CA GLU A 243 -16.90 -11.94 3.19
C GLU A 243 -17.54 -13.25 3.67
N ALA A 244 -17.23 -13.61 4.92
CA ALA A 244 -17.76 -14.80 5.55
C ALA A 244 -17.79 -14.69 7.08
N ASN A 245 -18.81 -15.33 7.67
CA ASN A 245 -18.87 -15.55 9.10
C ASN A 245 -17.89 -16.66 9.49
N ILE A 246 -16.68 -16.29 9.91
CA ILE A 246 -15.66 -17.26 10.33
C ILE A 246 -16.02 -17.78 11.73
N PRO A 247 -16.24 -19.11 11.89
CA PRO A 247 -16.51 -19.67 13.20
C PRO A 247 -15.35 -19.41 14.18
N ARG A 248 -15.68 -19.12 15.45
CA ARG A 248 -14.69 -18.74 16.48
C ARG A 248 -13.53 -19.72 16.64
N TYR A 249 -13.77 -21.03 16.47
CA TYR A 249 -12.71 -22.03 16.56
C TYR A 249 -11.72 -21.95 15.38
N VAL A 250 -12.20 -21.65 14.16
CA VAL A 250 -11.35 -21.44 12.98
C VAL A 250 -10.52 -20.19 13.20
N TYR A 251 -11.17 -19.12 13.65
CA TYR A 251 -10.50 -17.88 14.02
C TYR A 251 -9.36 -18.09 15.02
N ASN A 252 -9.66 -18.76 16.14
CA ASN A 252 -8.67 -19.07 17.16
C ASN A 252 -7.50 -19.89 16.59
N TRP A 253 -7.77 -20.83 15.68
CA TRP A 253 -6.71 -21.59 15.02
C TRP A 253 -5.86 -20.70 14.09
N MET A 254 -6.48 -19.81 13.31
CA MET A 254 -5.75 -18.88 12.43
C MET A 254 -4.79 -18.01 13.24
N VAL A 255 -5.25 -17.43 14.35
CA VAL A 255 -4.43 -16.59 15.21
C VAL A 255 -3.30 -17.38 15.87
N ASN A 256 -3.60 -18.53 16.49
CA ASN A 256 -2.63 -19.24 17.32
C ASN A 256 -1.69 -20.19 16.56
N LYS A 257 -2.01 -20.52 15.30
CA LYS A 257 -1.25 -21.49 14.50
C LYS A 257 -0.99 -20.99 13.09
N GLY A 258 -2.03 -20.50 12.40
CA GLY A 258 -1.96 -20.07 11.00
C GLY A 258 -1.00 -18.88 10.79
N GLY A 259 -1.23 -17.76 11.48
CA GLY A 259 -0.42 -16.55 11.41
C GLY A 259 1.05 -16.80 11.76
N PRO A 260 1.37 -17.37 12.93
CA PRO A 260 2.74 -17.73 13.29
C PRO A 260 3.42 -18.66 12.27
N TYR A 261 2.67 -19.61 11.71
CA TYR A 261 3.20 -20.49 10.66
C TYR A 261 3.52 -19.71 9.39
N PHE A 262 2.63 -18.83 8.95
CA PHE A 262 2.85 -17.98 7.79
C PHE A 262 4.11 -17.12 7.93
N LEU A 263 4.30 -16.46 9.08
CA LEU A 263 5.48 -15.62 9.33
C LEU A 263 6.79 -16.42 9.31
N ARG A 264 6.78 -17.66 9.83
CA ARG A 264 7.92 -18.58 9.68
C ARG A 264 8.19 -19.00 8.23
N GLN A 265 7.16 -19.10 7.40
CA GLN A 265 7.34 -19.40 5.97
C GLN A 265 7.98 -18.22 5.24
N VAL A 266 7.57 -16.97 5.55
CA VAL A 266 8.24 -15.76 5.03
C VAL A 266 9.70 -15.73 5.44
N HIS A 267 10.00 -15.96 6.72
CA HIS A 267 11.38 -16.01 7.23
C HIS A 267 12.21 -17.09 6.53
N LYS A 268 11.65 -18.29 6.39
CA LYS A 268 12.30 -19.39 5.66
C LYS A 268 12.57 -19.00 4.20
N ALA A 269 11.61 -18.37 3.53
CA ALA A 269 11.79 -17.93 2.15
C ALA A 269 12.93 -16.90 2.02
N ALA A 270 12.96 -15.87 2.88
CA ALA A 270 14.05 -14.90 2.91
C ALA A 270 15.42 -15.58 3.10
N ARG A 271 15.52 -16.53 4.04
CA ARG A 271 16.75 -17.31 4.25
C ARG A 271 17.17 -18.13 3.03
N GLU A 272 16.23 -18.68 2.28
CA GLU A 272 16.55 -19.45 1.09
C GLU A 272 17.06 -18.56 -0.05
N ILE A 273 16.62 -17.29 -0.14
CA ILE A 273 17.22 -16.31 -1.06
C ILE A 273 18.71 -16.13 -0.75
N GLU A 274 19.06 -15.87 0.51
CA GLU A 274 20.45 -15.64 0.93
C GLU A 274 21.34 -16.86 0.71
N LYS A 275 20.86 -18.06 1.08
CA LYS A 275 21.64 -19.29 0.96
C LYS A 275 21.87 -19.71 -0.49
N SER A 276 20.86 -19.57 -1.34
CA SER A 276 20.94 -20.04 -2.73
C SER A 276 21.61 -19.02 -3.65
N GLY A 277 21.69 -17.75 -3.24
CA GLY A 277 22.14 -16.66 -4.11
C GLY A 277 21.26 -16.51 -5.35
N ARG A 278 20.02 -17.03 -5.32
CA ARG A 278 19.14 -17.03 -6.47
C ARG A 278 18.78 -15.59 -6.85
N ASP A 279 18.66 -15.37 -8.15
CA ASP A 279 18.18 -14.10 -8.68
C ASP A 279 16.68 -13.96 -8.40
N VAL A 280 16.33 -12.94 -7.63
CA VAL A 280 14.96 -12.55 -7.26
C VAL A 280 14.83 -11.07 -7.63
N ARG A 281 13.66 -10.66 -8.13
CA ARG A 281 13.45 -9.25 -8.50
C ARG A 281 13.58 -8.37 -7.25
N SER A 282 14.67 -7.60 -7.16
CA SER A 282 14.93 -6.69 -6.05
C SER A 282 13.85 -5.62 -5.95
N ALA A 283 13.06 -5.69 -4.88
CA ALA A 283 12.03 -4.70 -4.59
C ALA A 283 12.65 -3.38 -4.12
N THR A 284 13.81 -3.45 -3.45
CA THR A 284 14.58 -2.29 -2.99
C THR A 284 15.09 -1.48 -4.18
N GLU A 285 15.85 -2.11 -5.08
CA GLU A 285 16.40 -1.45 -6.27
C GLU A 285 15.29 -0.87 -7.14
N LYS A 286 14.21 -1.62 -7.29
CA LYS A 286 13.02 -1.15 -7.99
C LYS A 286 12.48 0.13 -7.35
N ALA A 287 12.28 0.17 -6.03
CA ALA A 287 11.77 1.35 -5.34
C ALA A 287 12.72 2.56 -5.44
N ILE A 288 14.04 2.34 -5.27
CA ILE A 288 15.06 3.38 -5.38
C ILE A 288 15.13 3.94 -6.80
N SER A 289 15.17 3.07 -7.82
CA SER A 289 15.18 3.48 -9.23
C SER A 289 13.97 4.37 -9.57
N LYS A 290 12.79 4.00 -9.07
CA LYS A 290 11.54 4.74 -9.25
C LYS A 290 11.60 6.12 -8.57
N LYS A 291 12.13 6.18 -7.34
CA LYS A 291 12.35 7.43 -6.61
C LYS A 291 13.28 8.38 -7.38
N ASN A 292 14.38 7.85 -7.92
CA ASN A 292 15.36 8.64 -8.67
C ASN A 292 14.78 9.19 -9.98
N CYS A 293 14.00 8.39 -10.72
CA CYS A 293 13.27 8.87 -11.89
C CYS A 293 12.37 10.07 -11.54
N ARG A 294 11.58 9.95 -10.48
CA ARG A 294 10.69 11.04 -10.04
C ARG A 294 11.41 12.32 -9.63
N ILE A 295 12.54 12.19 -8.92
CA ILE A 295 13.37 13.35 -8.55
C ILE A 295 13.88 14.03 -9.82
N SER A 296 14.37 13.25 -10.79
CA SER A 296 14.86 13.81 -12.05
C SER A 296 13.77 14.55 -12.83
N GLU A 297 12.54 14.02 -12.88
CA GLU A 297 11.41 14.68 -13.55
C GLU A 297 10.99 15.99 -12.86
N ARG A 298 11.03 16.04 -11.53
CA ARG A 298 10.73 17.27 -10.77
C ARG A 298 11.75 18.35 -11.04
N VAL A 299 13.03 18.00 -11.05
CA VAL A 299 14.12 18.95 -11.36
C VAL A 299 13.95 19.52 -12.76
N VAL A 300 13.66 18.69 -13.77
CA VAL A 300 13.40 19.14 -15.14
C VAL A 300 12.21 20.10 -15.21
N LYS A 301 11.09 19.78 -14.55
CA LYS A 301 9.91 20.67 -14.52
C LYS A 301 10.19 22.01 -13.85
N GLU A 302 10.93 22.02 -12.74
CA GLU A 302 11.31 23.26 -12.07
C GLU A 302 12.25 24.11 -12.93
N GLU A 303 13.17 23.50 -13.68
CA GLU A 303 14.03 24.21 -14.62
C GLU A 303 13.23 24.81 -15.79
N GLU A 304 12.30 24.05 -16.37
CA GLU A 304 11.40 24.55 -17.42
C GLU A 304 10.51 25.70 -16.93
N GLU A 305 9.99 25.63 -15.70
CA GLU A 305 9.20 26.71 -15.09
C GLU A 305 10.05 27.96 -14.83
N LYS A 306 11.27 27.79 -14.30
CA LYS A 306 12.22 28.91 -14.10
C LYS A 306 12.60 29.55 -15.43
N GLU A 307 12.79 28.76 -16.49
CA GLU A 307 13.08 29.28 -17.83
C GLU A 307 11.90 30.05 -18.43
N LYS A 308 10.66 29.56 -18.27
CA LYS A 308 9.45 30.29 -18.66
C LYS A 308 9.34 31.62 -17.92
N GLN A 309 9.53 31.63 -16.61
CA GLN A 309 9.51 32.86 -15.80
C GLN A 309 10.59 33.86 -16.21
N ARG A 310 11.81 33.39 -16.56
CA ARG A 310 12.87 34.27 -17.09
C ARG A 310 12.48 34.91 -18.43
N LYS A 311 11.96 34.11 -19.37
CA LYS A 311 11.50 34.62 -20.69
C LYS A 311 10.35 35.61 -20.54
N GLU A 312 9.42 35.37 -19.62
CA GLU A 312 8.33 36.31 -19.31
C GLU A 312 8.87 37.62 -18.71
N ALA A 313 9.79 37.56 -17.74
CA ALA A 313 10.42 38.74 -17.15
C ALA A 313 11.19 39.58 -18.18
N GLU A 314 11.96 38.95 -19.06
CA GLU A 314 12.67 39.61 -20.17
C GLU A 314 11.69 40.29 -21.15
N SER A 315 10.54 39.67 -21.43
CA SER A 315 9.50 40.24 -22.29
C SER A 315 8.83 41.48 -21.68
N VAL A 316 8.62 41.48 -20.35
CA VAL A 316 8.05 42.63 -19.63
C VAL A 316 9.04 43.80 -19.57
N GLN A 317 10.32 43.51 -19.37
CA GLN A 317 11.39 44.52 -19.32
C GLN A 317 11.60 45.18 -20.69
N ASN A 318 11.60 44.40 -21.78
CA ASN A 318 11.66 44.93 -23.15
C ASN A 318 10.43 45.80 -23.52
N ASN A 319 9.25 45.48 -22.97
CA ASN A 319 8.04 46.29 -23.17
C ASN A 319 8.05 47.61 -22.36
N GLN A 320 8.77 47.67 -21.24
CA GLN A 320 8.96 48.89 -20.46
C GLN A 320 10.03 49.82 -21.09
N GLU A 321 11.12 49.27 -21.63
CA GLU A 321 12.15 50.06 -22.33
C GLU A 321 11.61 50.66 -23.64
N ASN A 322 10.79 49.94 -24.40
CA ASN A 322 10.13 50.46 -25.61
C ASN A 322 9.10 51.59 -25.34
N ASN A 323 8.61 51.73 -24.10
CA ASN A 323 7.74 52.84 -23.70
C ASN A 323 8.51 54.05 -23.13
N GLY A 324 9.81 53.92 -22.87
CA GLY A 324 10.69 55.01 -22.41
C GLY A 324 11.22 55.91 -23.52
N GLU A 325 11.28 55.43 -24.76
CA GLU A 325 11.84 56.17 -25.90
C GLU A 325 10.79 56.93 -26.76
N LYS A 326 9.83 57.64 -26.15
CA LYS A 326 9.14 58.75 -26.84
C LYS A 326 8.80 59.89 -25.89
N LYS A 327 9.75 60.84 -25.74
CA LYS A 327 9.51 62.29 -25.88
C LYS A 327 10.78 63.13 -25.61
N CYS A 328 11.29 63.79 -26.64
CA CYS A 328 11.76 65.19 -26.57
C CYS A 328 11.72 65.82 -27.98
N PRO A 329 11.51 67.15 -28.09
CA PRO A 329 10.47 67.71 -28.96
C PRO A 329 11.00 68.33 -30.27
N LYS A 330 10.12 68.46 -31.27
CA LYS A 330 10.35 69.33 -32.45
C LYS A 330 9.29 70.44 -32.53
N PRO A 331 9.65 71.62 -33.07
CA PRO A 331 9.10 72.91 -32.64
C PRO A 331 7.77 73.27 -33.30
N GLN A 332 6.95 74.02 -32.56
CA GLN A 332 5.71 74.64 -33.00
C GLN A 332 5.97 75.80 -33.96
N LYS A 333 5.26 75.83 -35.10
CA LYS A 333 4.99 77.06 -35.85
C LYS A 333 3.58 77.58 -35.51
N ALA A 334 3.47 78.90 -35.55
CA ALA A 334 2.54 79.74 -34.81
C ALA A 334 1.05 79.66 -35.15
N ARG A 335 0.27 79.93 -34.10
CA ARG A 335 -1.07 80.54 -33.95
C ARG A 335 -1.57 81.44 -35.09
N PRO A 336 -2.91 81.61 -35.19
CA PRO A 336 -3.54 82.76 -34.53
C PRO A 336 -4.78 82.41 -33.69
N ALA A 337 -5.21 83.42 -32.93
CA ALA A 337 -6.04 83.34 -31.72
C ALA A 337 -7.51 83.74 -31.93
N SER A 338 -8.37 83.30 -31.02
CA SER A 338 -9.37 84.09 -30.27
C SER A 338 -10.24 83.12 -29.44
N ALA A 339 -10.21 83.26 -28.10
CA ALA A 339 -11.32 83.76 -27.25
C ALA A 339 -12.57 82.86 -27.34
N THR A 340 -13.15 82.31 -26.27
CA THR A 340 -13.42 82.88 -24.93
C THR A 340 -13.97 81.76 -24.02
N ASN A 341 -14.06 82.07 -22.72
CA ASN A 341 -14.99 81.54 -21.71
C ASN A 341 -14.49 80.54 -20.65
N SER A 342 -14.16 81.16 -19.52
CA SER A 342 -14.70 80.95 -18.17
C SER A 342 -14.69 79.54 -17.59
N PHE A 343 -13.73 79.43 -16.67
CA PHE A 343 -13.43 78.41 -15.70
C PHE A 343 -14.24 78.66 -14.42
N VAL A 344 -14.84 77.63 -13.82
CA VAL A 344 -14.98 77.51 -12.35
C VAL A 344 -14.99 76.02 -11.99
N LEU A 345 -14.01 75.60 -11.18
CA LEU A 345 -13.95 74.33 -10.46
C LEU A 345 -14.27 74.60 -8.98
N GLN A 346 -15.03 73.72 -8.33
CA GLN A 346 -14.96 73.51 -6.89
C GLN A 346 -15.02 71.99 -6.56
N PRO A 347 -14.25 71.51 -5.55
CA PRO A 347 -14.08 70.10 -5.20
C PRO A 347 -15.03 69.65 -4.04
N PRO A 348 -15.01 68.38 -3.59
CA PRO A 348 -16.21 67.63 -3.22
C PRO A 348 -16.62 67.75 -1.76
N GLU A 349 -17.92 67.58 -1.49
CA GLU A 349 -18.48 67.35 -0.16
C GLU A 349 -18.98 65.91 0.01
N GLN A 350 -18.64 65.34 1.17
CA GLN A 350 -19.18 64.09 1.72
C GLN A 350 -20.63 64.29 2.17
N VAL A 351 -21.55 63.36 1.89
CA VAL A 351 -22.67 63.08 2.81
C VAL A 351 -23.03 61.59 2.79
N ASN A 352 -23.52 61.18 3.94
CA ASN A 352 -23.66 59.89 4.56
C ASN A 352 -25.14 59.43 4.58
N TYR A 353 -25.39 58.14 4.87
CA TYR A 353 -26.70 57.52 5.19
C TYR A 353 -27.73 57.43 4.04
N GLN A 354 -28.61 56.42 3.91
CA GLN A 354 -29.28 55.60 4.92
C GLN A 354 -29.91 54.33 4.28
N ARG A 355 -30.40 53.48 5.17
CA ARG A 355 -30.95 52.12 5.04
C ARG A 355 -32.38 52.06 4.44
N SER A 356 -32.76 50.82 4.09
CA SER A 356 -34.10 50.21 3.97
C SER A 356 -34.97 50.54 2.75
N MET A 357 -35.34 49.51 1.98
CA MET A 357 -36.43 48.59 2.35
C MET A 357 -36.04 47.14 2.11
#